data_AF-A0A529HSD1-F1
#
_entry.id   AF-A0A529HSD1-F1
#
_cell.length_a   1.000
_cell.length_b   1.000
_cell.length_c   1.000
_cell.angle_alpha   90.00
_cell.angle_beta   90.00
_cell.angle_gamma   90.00
#
_symmetry.space_group_name_H-M   'P 1'
#
loop_
_entity.id
_entity.type
_entity.pdbx_description
1 polymer ?
#
loop_
_entity_poly.entity_id
_entity_poly.type
_entity_poly.pdbx_seq_one_letter_code
_entity_poly.pdbx_strand_id
1 'polypeptide(L)'
;MDAAVDAGTGQFELTEQQRAMKEMAEAFAADRVAPNALDWDRAKHFPADVIRETGPLGLGGIYVRDDVGGSALGRLDAVLIFEALA
;
A
#
# COMPACT_ATOMS: atom_id res chain seq x y z
N MET A 1 14.68 19.15 1.71
CA MET A 1 13.42 18.66 1.14
C MET A 1 13.53 18.92 -0.34
N ASP A 2 14.45 18.19 -0.98
CA ASP A 2 14.75 18.33 -2.41
C ASP A 2 14.73 16.91 -2.97
N ALA A 3 13.53 16.43 -3.27
CA ALA A 3 13.39 15.40 -4.27
C ALA A 3 13.27 16.17 -5.59
N ALA A 4 14.24 15.97 -6.46
CA ALA A 4 14.23 16.50 -7.81
C ALA A 4 12.85 16.27 -8.43
N VAL A 5 12.18 17.37 -8.74
CA VAL A 5 10.93 17.35 -9.50
C VAL A 5 11.31 16.79 -10.87
N ASP A 6 10.86 15.59 -11.19
CA ASP A 6 10.89 15.10 -12.55
C ASP A 6 10.09 16.08 -13.41
N ALA A 7 10.74 16.66 -14.42
CA ALA A 7 10.28 17.86 -15.12
C ALA A 7 9.01 17.66 -15.99
N GLY A 8 8.32 16.52 -15.85
CA GLY A 8 7.14 16.15 -16.65
C GLY A 8 5.81 16.04 -15.89
N THR A 9 5.81 16.08 -14.56
CA THR A 9 4.59 15.86 -13.74
C THR A 9 4.37 17.04 -12.81
N GLY A 10 3.16 17.60 -12.79
CA GLY A 10 2.82 18.72 -11.92
C GLY A 10 3.10 18.39 -10.44
N GLN A 11 3.26 19.41 -9.60
CA GLN A 11 3.61 19.26 -8.18
C GLN A 11 2.73 18.26 -7.38
N PHE A 12 1.53 17.96 -7.86
CA PHE A 12 0.55 17.06 -7.24
C PHE A 12 0.28 15.77 -8.03
N GLU A 13 0.93 15.58 -9.16
CA GLU A 13 0.77 14.36 -9.95
C GLU A 13 1.55 13.22 -9.31
N LEU A 14 0.95 12.04 -9.33
CA LEU A 14 1.63 10.83 -8.88
C LEU A 14 2.64 10.39 -9.94
N THR A 15 3.79 9.91 -9.47
CA THR A 15 4.72 9.18 -10.33
C THR A 15 4.09 7.88 -10.82
N GLU A 16 4.61 7.34 -11.92
CA GLU A 16 4.12 6.06 -12.44
C GLU A 16 4.25 4.92 -11.42
N GLN A 17 5.35 4.92 -10.65
CA GLN A 17 5.55 3.96 -9.56
C GLN A 17 4.49 4.09 -8.47
N GLN A 18 4.13 5.32 -8.08
CA GLN A 18 3.08 5.58 -7.10
C GLN A 18 1.70 5.15 -7.59
N ARG A 19 1.40 5.39 -8.87
CA ARG A 19 0.17 4.92 -9.51
C ARG A 19 0.09 3.39 -9.47
N ALA A 20 1.15 2.71 -9.90
CA ALA A 20 1.21 1.26 -9.90
C ALA A 20 1.07 0.65 -8.48
N MET A 21 1.70 1.26 -7.47
CA MET A 21 1.54 0.83 -6.07
C MET A 21 0.12 1.01 -5.56
N LYS A 22 -0.52 2.14 -5.87
CA LYS A 22 -1.92 2.39 -5.53
C LYS A 22 -2.84 1.34 -6.17
N GLU A 23 -2.70 1.12 -7.47
CA GLU A 23 -3.51 0.14 -8.22
C GLU A 23 -3.34 -1.28 -7.68
N MET A 24 -2.12 -1.68 -7.32
CA MET A 24 -1.85 -2.98 -6.68
C MET A 24 -2.56 -3.10 -5.32
N ALA A 25 -2.51 -2.06 -4.49
CA ALA A 25 -3.18 -2.06 -3.19
C ALA A 25 -4.71 -2.09 -3.33
N GLU A 26 -5.28 -1.35 -4.29
CA GLU A 26 -6.71 -1.36 -4.60
C GLU A 26 -7.17 -2.74 -5.06
N ALA A 27 -6.40 -3.41 -5.93
CA ALA A 27 -6.70 -4.77 -6.37
C ALA A 27 -6.69 -5.76 -5.19
N PHE A 28 -5.68 -5.67 -4.32
CA PHE A 28 -5.61 -6.52 -3.13
C PHE A 28 -6.82 -6.29 -2.19
N ALA A 29 -7.20 -5.04 -1.96
CA ALA A 29 -8.36 -4.68 -1.15
C ALA A 29 -9.65 -5.26 -1.75
N ALA A 30 -9.87 -5.08 -3.05
CA ALA A 30 -11.05 -5.56 -3.76
C ALA A 30 -11.17 -7.09 -3.76
N ASP A 31 -10.06 -7.79 -3.97
CA ASP A 31 -10.05 -9.25 -4.13
C ASP A 31 -10.04 -10.00 -2.80
N ARG A 32 -9.31 -9.47 -1.80
CA ARG A 32 -9.01 -10.22 -0.55
C ARG A 32 -9.76 -9.70 0.66
N VAL A 33 -9.98 -8.38 0.75
CA VAL A 33 -10.54 -7.74 1.95
C VAL A 33 -12.03 -7.49 1.78
N ALA A 34 -12.43 -6.76 0.74
CA ALA A 34 -13.80 -6.29 0.53
C ALA A 34 -14.87 -7.40 0.57
N PRO A 35 -14.66 -8.62 0.02
CA PRO A 35 -15.68 -9.66 0.03
C PRO A 35 -16.00 -10.19 1.44
N ASN A 36 -15.07 -10.04 2.39
CA ASN A 36 -15.17 -10.62 3.72
C ASN A 36 -15.33 -9.58 4.84
N ALA A 37 -15.07 -8.30 4.55
CA ALA A 37 -14.93 -7.23 5.55
C ALA A 37 -16.12 -7.13 6.53
N LEU A 38 -17.36 -7.19 6.02
CA LEU A 38 -18.56 -7.08 6.86
C LEU A 38 -18.74 -8.28 7.80
N ASP A 39 -18.40 -9.47 7.34
CA ASP A 39 -18.52 -10.69 8.16
C ASP A 39 -17.41 -10.75 9.20
N TRP A 40 -16.20 -10.32 8.85
CA TRP A 40 -15.10 -10.20 9.81
C TRP A 40 -15.39 -9.17 10.90
N ASP A 41 -15.96 -8.02 10.55
CA ASP A 41 -16.38 -7.00 11.52
C ASP A 41 -17.41 -7.56 12.51
N ARG A 42 -18.50 -8.16 11.99
CA ARG A 42 -19.54 -8.80 12.82
C ARG A 42 -18.98 -9.87 13.74
N ALA A 43 -18.05 -10.68 13.24
CA ALA A 43 -17.43 -11.76 13.98
C ALA A 43 -16.28 -11.32 14.91
N LYS A 44 -15.88 -10.04 14.86
CA LYS A 44 -14.66 -9.53 15.52
C LYS A 44 -13.42 -10.35 15.14
N HIS A 45 -13.39 -10.79 13.89
CA HIS A 45 -12.33 -11.64 13.37
C HIS A 45 -11.16 -10.79 12.86
N PHE A 46 -9.95 -11.17 13.26
CA PHE A 46 -8.73 -10.58 12.73
C PHE A 46 -8.12 -11.48 11.65
N PRO A 47 -8.10 -11.06 10.37
CA PRO A 47 -7.69 -11.89 9.24
C PRO A 47 -6.16 -11.95 9.09
N ALA A 48 -5.50 -12.61 10.04
CA ALA A 48 -4.04 -12.64 10.12
C ALA A 48 -3.36 -13.36 8.93
N ASP A 49 -4.05 -14.30 8.29
CA ASP A 49 -3.62 -14.98 7.08
C ASP A 49 -3.63 -14.01 5.89
N VAL A 50 -4.72 -13.26 5.69
CA VAL A 50 -4.82 -12.26 4.62
C VAL A 50 -3.80 -11.14 4.80
N ILE A 51 -3.61 -10.65 6.03
CA ILE A 51 -2.59 -9.64 6.31
C ILE A 51 -1.18 -10.14 5.96
N ARG A 52 -0.86 -11.42 6.18
CA ARG A 52 0.47 -11.96 5.84
C ARG A 52 0.77 -11.92 4.34
N GLU A 53 -0.26 -11.99 3.49
CA GLU A 53 -0.09 -11.92 2.04
C GLU A 53 0.35 -10.54 1.54
N THR A 54 0.17 -9.51 2.35
CA THR A 54 0.68 -8.16 2.06
C THR A 54 2.20 -8.05 2.20
N GLY A 55 2.85 -9.02 2.88
CA GLY A 55 4.29 -9.05 3.10
C GLY A 55 5.09 -9.14 1.79
N PRO A 56 4.85 -10.15 0.94
CA PRO A 56 5.46 -10.25 -0.39
C PRO A 56 5.17 -9.05 -1.32
N LEU A 57 4.10 -8.30 -1.08
CA LEU A 57 3.74 -7.08 -1.81
C LEU A 57 4.49 -5.83 -1.30
N GLY A 58 5.30 -5.97 -0.24
CA GLY A 58 6.05 -4.86 0.36
C GLY A 58 5.21 -3.94 1.26
N LEU A 59 3.95 -4.27 1.54
CA LEU A 59 3.07 -3.41 2.34
C LEU A 59 3.22 -3.65 3.85
N GLY A 60 3.85 -4.75 4.25
CA GLY A 60 4.12 -5.09 5.66
C GLY A 60 5.32 -4.36 6.28
N GLY A 61 6.17 -3.73 5.46
CA GLY A 61 7.45 -3.12 5.87
C GLY A 61 7.75 -1.80 5.15
N ILE A 62 6.73 -0.96 4.97
CA ILE A 62 6.76 0.22 4.08
C ILE A 62 7.98 1.13 4.34
N TYR A 63 8.20 1.55 5.59
CA TYR A 63 9.28 2.48 5.95
C TYR A 63 10.59 1.80 6.33
N VAL A 64 10.62 0.47 6.31
CA VAL A 64 11.81 -0.30 6.67
C VAL A 64 12.73 -0.31 5.47
N ARG A 65 14.04 -0.19 5.71
CA ARG A 65 15.03 -0.22 4.62
C ARG A 65 15.02 -1.58 3.91
N ASP A 66 15.33 -1.57 2.63
CA ASP A 66 15.38 -2.74 1.76
C ASP A 66 16.51 -3.71 2.13
N ASP A 67 17.65 -3.18 2.62
CA ASP A 67 18.79 -3.96 3.12
C ASP A 67 18.46 -4.92 4.28
N VAL A 68 17.30 -4.71 4.94
CA VAL A 68 16.80 -5.55 6.02
C VAL A 68 15.40 -6.10 5.74
N GLY A 69 14.98 -6.13 4.46
CA GLY A 69 13.74 -6.76 4.01
C GLY A 69 12.49 -5.88 4.04
N GLY A 70 12.66 -4.55 4.13
CA GLY A 70 11.58 -3.58 3.95
C GLY A 70 11.46 -3.06 2.51
N SER A 71 10.57 -2.08 2.32
CA SER A 71 10.29 -1.51 0.99
C SER A 71 10.98 -0.17 0.72
N ALA A 72 11.60 0.43 1.75
CA ALA A 72 12.26 1.73 1.72
C ALA A 72 11.39 2.86 1.13
N LEU A 73 10.07 2.75 1.24
CA LEU A 73 9.10 3.69 0.68
C LEU A 73 8.92 4.93 1.57
N GLY A 74 8.47 6.00 0.93
CA GLY A 74 8.20 7.28 1.57
C GLY A 74 6.80 7.39 2.19
N ARG A 75 6.53 8.51 2.86
CA ARG A 75 5.24 8.79 3.49
C ARG A 75 4.09 8.94 2.49
N LEU A 76 4.35 9.53 1.32
CA LEU A 76 3.32 9.67 0.29
C LEU A 76 2.89 8.29 -0.23
N ASP A 77 3.85 7.41 -0.50
CA ASP A 77 3.58 6.04 -0.95
C ASP A 77 2.75 5.28 0.09
N ALA A 78 3.08 5.42 1.37
CA ALA A 78 2.32 4.82 2.45
C ALA A 78 0.87 5.33 2.53
N VAL A 79 0.65 6.64 2.34
CA VAL A 79 -0.70 7.21 2.32
C VAL A 79 -1.52 6.62 1.17
N LEU A 80 -0.92 6.52 -0.02
CA LEU A 80 -1.60 5.91 -1.17
C LEU A 80 -1.98 4.45 -0.92
N ILE A 81 -1.07 3.68 -0.29
CA ILE A 81 -1.33 2.29 0.09
C ILE A 81 -2.47 2.21 1.12
N PHE A 82 -2.43 3.03 2.17
CA PHE A 82 -3.45 2.97 3.23
C PHE A 82 -4.82 3.45 2.76
N GLU A 83 -4.88 4.48 1.92
CA GLU A 83 -6.13 4.95 1.33
C GLU A 83 -6.76 3.89 0.42
N ALA A 84 -5.95 3.18 -0.36
CA ALA A 84 -6.41 2.08 -1.21
C ALA A 84 -6.93 0.86 -0.43
N LEU A 85 -6.49 0.67 0.82
CA LEU A 85 -6.89 -0.44 1.69
C LEU A 85 -8.07 -0.11 2.62
N ALA A 86 -8.46 1.16 2.73
CA ALA A 86 -9.48 1.65 3.65
C ALA A 86 -10.91 1.36 3.17
#